data_AF-A0A954W9B6-F1
#
_entry.id   AF-A0A954W9B6-F1
#
_cell.length_a   1.000
_cell.length_b   1.000
_cell.length_c   1.000
_cell.angle_alpha   90.00
_cell.angle_beta   90.00
_cell.angle_gamma   90.00
#
_symmetry.space_group_name_H-M   'P 1'
#
loop_
_entity.id
_entity.type
_entity.pdbx_description
1 polymer ?
#
loop_
_entity_poly.entity_id
_entity_poly.type
_entity_poly.pdbx_seq_one_letter_code
_entity_poly.pdbx_strand_id
1 'polypeptide(L)'
;MEVVANNIANAHSTRTPEGGPYRRQEVVFAAAYQNAMGMARPTDIGQLGGVQIVGIQPDMTELPRVYQPGHPDADADDMVTLPNVSMPNEMVDLITASRGYEANLRALRMYRQMAEQALSILRGVG
;
A
#
# COMPACT_ATOMS: atom_id res chain seq x y z
N MET A 1 -0.56 -0.77 -4.45
CA MET A 1 -1.51 0.02 -5.26
C MET A 1 -2.92 -0.11 -4.73
N GLU A 2 -3.48 -1.32 -4.67
CA GLU A 2 -4.88 -1.54 -4.25
C GLU A 2 -5.22 -0.95 -2.87
N VAL A 3 -4.38 -1.20 -1.86
CA VAL A 3 -4.58 -0.68 -0.51
C VAL A 3 -4.59 0.85 -0.46
N VAL A 4 -3.64 1.49 -1.14
CA VAL A 4 -3.55 2.96 -1.24
C VAL A 4 -4.76 3.54 -1.96
N ALA A 5 -5.21 2.89 -3.05
CA ALA A 5 -6.40 3.32 -3.78
C ALA A 5 -7.67 3.20 -2.94
N ASN A 6 -7.79 2.13 -2.13
CA ASN A 6 -8.89 1.94 -1.20
C ASN A 6 -8.90 3.01 -0.10
N ASN A 7 -7.72 3.32 0.47
CA ASN A 7 -7.56 4.41 1.43
C ASN A 7 -7.99 5.76 0.85
N ILE A 8 -7.55 6.09 -0.37
CA ILE A 8 -7.94 7.32 -1.06
C ILE A 8 -9.45 7.39 -1.28
N ALA A 9 -10.05 6.30 -1.78
CA ALA A 9 -11.48 6.23 -2.07
C ALA A 9 -12.33 6.45 -0.81
N ASN A 10 -11.86 5.97 0.34
CA ASN A 10 -12.56 6.04 1.61
C ASN A 10 -12.05 7.13 2.57
N ALA A 11 -11.17 8.04 2.11
CA ALA A 11 -10.55 9.05 2.96
C ALA A 11 -11.54 10.03 3.62
N HIS A 12 -12.75 10.14 3.08
CA HIS A 12 -13.83 10.99 3.60
C HIS A 12 -15.06 10.16 4.03
N SER A 13 -14.91 8.84 4.11
CA SER A 13 -16.01 7.94 4.44
C SER A 13 -16.19 7.84 5.96
N THR A 14 -17.19 8.55 6.48
CA THR A 14 -17.62 8.51 7.89
C THR A 14 -18.54 7.33 8.20
N ARG A 15 -18.98 6.59 7.18
CA ARG A 15 -19.92 5.48 7.31
C ARG A 15 -19.49 4.28 6.48
N THR A 16 -19.08 3.23 7.19
CA THR A 16 -18.75 1.92 6.62
C THR A 16 -19.90 0.92 6.84
N PRO A 17 -19.92 -0.21 6.10
CA PRO A 17 -20.88 -1.29 6.33
C PRO A 17 -20.82 -1.87 7.74
N GLU A 18 -19.64 -1.84 8.39
CA GLU A 18 -19.47 -2.28 9.78
C GLU A 18 -19.90 -1.23 10.82
N GLY A 19 -20.17 0.01 10.40
CA GLY A 19 -20.51 1.13 11.26
C GLY A 19 -19.29 1.96 11.66
N GLY A 20 -19.44 3.29 11.61
CA GLY A 20 -18.37 4.24 11.92
C GLY A 20 -17.45 4.56 10.73
N PRO A 21 -16.45 5.45 10.95
CA PRO A 21 -15.55 5.94 9.92
C PRO A 21 -14.57 4.87 9.43
N TYR A 22 -14.15 5.01 8.18
CA TYR A 22 -13.14 4.15 7.58
C TYR A 22 -11.81 4.21 8.33
N ARG A 23 -11.16 3.06 8.51
CA ARG A 23 -9.80 2.98 9.05
C ARG A 23 -8.82 2.74 7.93
N ARG A 24 -7.77 3.57 7.89
CA ARG A 24 -6.64 3.43 6.96
C ARG A 24 -6.09 2.00 7.05
N GLN A 25 -5.80 1.42 5.90
CA GLN A 25 -5.21 0.09 5.79
C GLN A 25 -3.73 0.19 5.44
N GLU A 26 -2.91 -0.64 6.08
CA GLU A 26 -1.47 -0.73 5.84
C GLU A 26 -1.06 -2.15 5.42
N VAL A 27 -0.03 -2.23 4.57
CA VAL A 27 0.53 -3.49 4.10
C VAL A 27 1.68 -3.90 5.02
N VAL A 28 1.60 -5.10 5.59
CA VAL A 28 2.67 -5.67 6.42
C VAL A 28 3.53 -6.60 5.57
N PHE A 29 4.83 -6.33 5.55
CA PHE A 29 5.82 -7.12 4.81
C PHE A 29 6.47 -8.19 5.70
N ALA A 30 6.84 -9.33 5.12
CA ALA A 30 7.37 -10.49 5.85
C ALA A 30 8.65 -10.19 6.62
N ALA A 31 9.56 -9.43 6.01
CA ALA A 31 10.77 -8.97 6.67
C ALA A 31 10.46 -8.08 7.89
N ALA A 32 9.43 -7.22 7.81
CA ALA A 32 9.01 -6.39 8.93
C ALA A 32 8.27 -7.21 10.01
N TYR A 33 7.46 -8.18 9.61
CA TYR A 33 6.71 -9.07 10.50
C TYR A 33 7.63 -9.99 11.31
N GLN A 34 8.64 -10.59 10.69
CA GLN A 34 9.62 -11.44 11.38
C GLN A 34 10.45 -10.64 12.40
N ASN A 35 10.79 -9.38 12.06
CA ASN A 35 11.41 -8.45 13.01
C ASN A 35 10.46 -8.11 14.17
N ALA A 36 9.20 -7.77 13.89
CA ALA A 36 8.20 -7.46 14.91
C ALA A 36 7.89 -8.65 15.84
N MET A 37 7.98 -9.88 15.33
CA MET A 37 7.83 -11.11 16.12
C MET A 37 9.12 -11.56 16.83
N GLY A 38 10.23 -10.82 16.72
CA GLY A 38 11.51 -11.20 17.33
C GLY A 38 12.12 -12.49 16.75
N MET A 39 11.67 -12.92 15.57
CA MET A 39 12.14 -14.11 14.87
C MET A 39 13.27 -13.82 13.88
N ALA A 40 13.62 -12.55 13.68
CA ALA A 40 14.70 -12.14 12.80
C ALA A 40 16.05 -12.62 13.36
N ARG A 41 16.74 -13.50 12.63
CA ARG A 41 18.10 -13.91 12.98
C ARG A 41 19.07 -12.84 12.45
N PRO A 42 20.12 -12.47 13.19
CA PRO A 42 21.10 -11.46 12.75
C PRO A 42 21.84 -11.81 11.45
N THR A 43 21.72 -13.06 10.98
CA THR A 43 22.26 -13.53 9.70
C THR A 43 21.40 -13.21 8.46
N ASP A 44 20.16 -12.74 8.63
CA ASP A 44 19.22 -12.52 7.51
C ASP A 44 19.37 -11.14 6.84
N ILE A 45 20.26 -10.28 7.34
CA ILE A 45 20.54 -8.94 6.79
C ILE A 45 21.10 -9.02 5.34
N GLY A 46 21.54 -10.20 4.89
CA GLY A 46 22.11 -10.43 3.56
C GLY A 46 21.22 -11.21 2.57
N GLN A 47 20.10 -11.80 3.00
CA GLN A 47 19.18 -12.44 2.06
C GLN A 47 18.19 -11.39 1.57
N LEU A 48 18.53 -10.73 0.45
CA LEU A 48 17.61 -9.97 -0.40
C LEU A 48 16.58 -10.92 -1.06
N GLY A 49 15.94 -11.78 -0.25
CA GLY A 49 14.79 -12.57 -0.63
C GLY A 49 13.61 -11.62 -0.82
N GLY A 50 12.87 -11.83 -1.91
CA GLY A 50 11.80 -10.92 -2.34
C GLY A 50 10.87 -10.53 -1.19
N VAL A 51 10.43 -9.27 -1.21
CA VAL A 51 9.50 -8.74 -0.21
C VAL A 51 8.15 -9.44 -0.39
N GLN A 52 7.85 -10.41 0.47
CA GLN A 52 6.55 -11.08 0.51
C GLN A 52 5.58 -10.26 1.39
N ILE A 53 4.36 -10.08 0.89
CA ILE A 53 3.27 -9.46 1.66
C ILE A 53 2.71 -10.52 2.62
N VAL A 54 2.65 -10.20 3.91
CA VAL A 54 2.07 -11.08 4.95
C VAL A 54 0.59 -10.80 5.14
N GLY A 55 0.16 -9.55 4.98
CA GLY A 55 -1.24 -9.19 5.09
C GLY A 55 -1.49 -7.69 5.02
N ILE A 56 -2.77 -7.34 5.15
CA ILE A 56 -3.27 -5.98 5.25
C ILE A 56 -3.86 -5.83 6.66
N GLN A 57 -3.44 -4.81 7.40
CA GLN A 57 -3.91 -4.55 8.75
C GLN A 57 -4.51 -3.14 8.83
N PRO A 58 -5.62 -2.93 9.56
CA PRO A 58 -6.10 -1.59 9.84
C PRO A 58 -5.13 -0.86 10.77
N ASP A 59 -4.94 0.42 10.48
CA ASP A 59 -4.18 1.36 11.30
C ASP A 59 -4.94 1.62 12.61
N MET A 60 -4.26 1.34 13.72
CA MET A 60 -4.79 1.44 15.09
C MET A 60 -4.62 2.84 15.68
N THR A 61 -4.08 3.80 14.93
CA THR A 61 -4.03 5.20 15.34
C THR A 61 -5.44 5.74 15.63
N GLU A 62 -5.50 6.73 16.52
CA GLU A 62 -6.75 7.36 16.93
C GLU A 62 -7.41 8.05 15.73
N LEU A 63 -8.73 7.91 15.65
CA LEU A 63 -9.51 8.57 14.61
C LEU A 63 -9.69 10.04 14.98
N PRO A 64 -9.34 10.98 14.08
CA PRO A 64 -9.47 12.41 14.36
C PRO A 64 -10.94 12.79 14.55
N ARG A 65 -11.22 13.58 15.60
CA ARG A 65 -12.53 14.19 15.84
C ARG A 65 -12.48 15.67 15.47
N VAL A 66 -13.39 16.12 14.61
CA VAL A 66 -13.42 17.49 14.11
C VAL A 66 -14.80 18.10 14.36
N TYR A 67 -14.82 19.31 14.90
CA TYR A 67 -16.05 20.07 15.10
C TYR A 67 -16.64 20.48 13.75
N GLN A 68 -17.82 19.94 13.42
CA GLN A 68 -18.55 20.20 12.17
C GLN A 68 -20.06 20.29 12.47
N PRO A 69 -20.53 21.47 12.92
CA PRO A 69 -21.93 21.67 13.26
C PRO A 69 -22.83 21.47 12.04
N GLY A 70 -23.88 20.67 12.21
CA GLY A 70 -24.83 20.33 11.14
C GLY A 70 -24.40 19.20 10.20
N HIS A 71 -23.28 18.51 10.48
CA HIS A 71 -22.91 17.31 9.73
C HIS A 71 -23.84 16.14 10.11
N PRO A 72 -24.31 15.32 9.14
CA PRO A 72 -25.27 14.23 9.41
C PRO A 72 -24.74 13.14 10.35
N ASP A 73 -23.41 13.00 10.43
CA ASP A 73 -22.72 12.06 11.32
C ASP A 73 -22.07 12.74 12.54
N ALA A 74 -22.50 13.97 12.89
CA ALA A 74 -22.05 14.63 14.10
C ALA A 74 -22.70 14.00 15.34
N ASP A 75 -21.94 13.91 16.43
CA ASP A 75 -22.44 13.49 17.73
C ASP A 75 -23.15 14.62 18.49
N ALA A 76 -23.52 14.38 19.75
CA ALA A 76 -24.23 15.34 20.59
C ALA A 76 -23.46 16.65 20.86
N ASP A 77 -22.14 16.66 20.63
CA ASP A 77 -21.27 17.82 20.81
C ASP A 77 -20.89 18.48 19.46
N ASP A 78 -21.63 18.19 18.38
CA ASP A 78 -21.34 18.63 17.00
C ASP A 78 -19.96 18.16 16.47
N MET A 79 -19.45 17.05 17.01
CA MET A 79 -18.16 16.48 16.62
C MET A 79 -18.34 15.31 15.65
N VAL A 80 -17.54 15.29 14.59
CA VAL A 80 -17.52 14.21 13.59
C VAL A 80 -16.22 13.43 13.73
N THR A 81 -16.33 12.10 13.80
CA THR A 81 -15.16 11.22 13.76
C THR A 81 -14.82 10.92 12.30
N LEU A 82 -13.64 11.34 11.87
CA LEU A 82 -13.16 11.18 10.50
C LEU A 82 -12.19 9.99 10.38
N PRO A 83 -12.02 9.43 9.17
CA PRO A 83 -10.97 8.48 8.88
C PRO A 83 -9.58 9.03 9.22
N ASN A 84 -8.68 8.15 9.68
CA ASN A 84 -7.26 8.44 9.90
C ASN A 84 -6.44 8.37 8.60
N VAL A 85 -7.01 8.81 7.48
CA VAL A 85 -6.38 8.78 6.16
C VAL A 85 -5.80 10.15 5.83
N SER A 86 -4.50 10.21 5.55
CA SER A 86 -3.83 11.44 5.09
C SER A 86 -3.75 11.44 3.56
N MET A 87 -4.60 12.23 2.92
CA MET A 87 -4.65 12.32 1.45
C MET A 87 -3.29 12.68 0.82
N PRO A 88 -2.51 13.65 1.33
CA PRO A 88 -1.17 13.94 0.80
C PRO A 88 -0.23 12.73 0.85
N ASN A 89 -0.26 11.96 1.93
CA ASN A 89 0.60 10.78 2.08
C ASN A 89 0.18 9.67 1.13
N GLU A 90 -1.11 9.36 1.05
CA GLU A 90 -1.61 8.32 0.15
C GLU A 90 -1.37 8.67 -1.32
N MET A 91 -1.43 9.95 -1.71
CA MET A 91 -1.07 10.36 -3.07
C MET A 91 0.42 10.15 -3.38
N VAL A 92 1.32 10.44 -2.42
CA VAL A 92 2.75 10.17 -2.56
C VAL A 92 3.01 8.67 -2.68
N ASP A 93 2.35 7.86 -1.86
CA ASP A 93 2.46 6.40 -1.91
C ASP A 93 1.94 5.85 -3.24
N LEU A 94 0.83 6.40 -3.75
CA LEU A 94 0.26 6.01 -5.05
C LEU A 94 1.22 6.34 -6.20
N ILE A 95 1.79 7.54 -6.21
CA ILE A 95 2.77 7.95 -7.22
C ILE A 95 4.00 7.05 -7.18
N THR A 96 4.49 6.75 -5.97
CA THR A 96 5.66 5.88 -5.78
C THR A 96 5.38 4.47 -6.29
N ALA A 97 4.23 3.91 -5.93
CA ALA A 97 3.80 2.59 -6.40
C ALA A 97 3.58 2.57 -7.93
N SER A 98 3.04 3.62 -8.52
CA SER A 98 2.88 3.79 -9.98
C SER A 98 4.23 3.79 -10.70
N ARG A 99 5.17 4.61 -10.24
CA ARG A 99 6.52 4.68 -10.81
C ARG A 99 7.26 3.34 -10.70
N GLY A 100 7.15 2.65 -9.56
CA GLY A 100 7.71 1.31 -9.37
C GLY A 100 7.12 0.29 -10.34
N TYR A 101 5.80 0.30 -10.53
CA TYR A 101 5.12 -0.57 -11.49
C TYR A 101 5.57 -0.29 -12.93
N GLU A 102 5.63 0.98 -13.33
CA GLU A 102 6.14 1.37 -14.65
C GLU A 102 7.60 0.94 -14.88
N ALA A 103 8.46 1.12 -13.88
CA ALA A 103 9.86 0.71 -13.93
C ALA A 103 9.99 -0.81 -14.13
N ASN A 104 9.23 -1.60 -13.35
CA ASN A 104 9.20 -3.05 -13.48
C ASN A 104 8.68 -3.50 -14.86
N LEU A 105 7.64 -2.86 -15.38
CA LEU A 105 7.15 -3.13 -16.73
C LEU A 105 8.19 -2.81 -17.81
N ARG A 106 8.96 -1.72 -17.66
CA ARG A 106 10.06 -1.39 -18.58
C ARG A 106 11.16 -2.44 -18.52
N ALA A 107 11.57 -2.85 -17.32
CA ALA A 107 12.57 -3.90 -17.13
C ALA A 107 12.14 -5.23 -17.77
N LEU A 108 10.88 -5.64 -17.58
CA LEU A 108 10.32 -6.86 -18.19
C LEU A 108 10.30 -6.77 -19.72
N ARG A 109 9.93 -5.62 -20.28
CA ARG A 109 9.98 -5.41 -21.74
C ARG A 109 11.40 -5.49 -22.29
N MET A 110 12.36 -4.86 -21.61
CA MET A 110 13.78 -4.95 -21.99
C MET A 110 14.29 -6.39 -21.94
N TYR A 111 13.96 -7.12 -20.87
CA TYR A 111 14.30 -8.54 -20.74
C TYR A 111 13.73 -9.36 -21.90
N ARG A 112 12.45 -9.16 -22.25
CA ARG A 112 11.81 -9.83 -23.38
C ARG A 112 12.51 -9.52 -24.70
N GLN A 113 12.84 -8.26 -24.95
CA GLN A 113 13.54 -7.84 -26.17
C GLN A 113 14.93 -8.50 -26.25
N MET A 114 15.68 -8.54 -25.15
CA MET A 114 16.98 -9.21 -25.11
C MET A 114 16.86 -10.71 -25.36
N ALA A 115 15.85 -11.37 -24.80
CA ALA A 115 15.59 -12.79 -25.02
C ALA A 115 15.23 -13.08 -26.49
N GLU A 116 14.39 -12.25 -27.12
CA GLU A 116 14.04 -12.37 -28.54
C GLU A 116 15.27 -12.15 -29.45
N GLN A 117 16.12 -11.18 -29.14
CA GLN A 117 17.38 -10.95 -29.87
C GLN A 117 18.35 -12.14 -29.74
N ALA A 118 18.51 -12.69 -28.53
CA ALA A 118 19.34 -13.87 -28.30
C ALA A 118 18.85 -15.09 -29.10
N LEU A 119 17.52 -15.32 -29.14
CA LEU A 119 16.91 -16.38 -29.94
C LEU A 119 17.09 -16.17 -31.44
N SER A 120 17.02 -14.91 -31.91
CA SER A 120 17.30 -14.55 -33.31
C SER A 120 18.73 -14.88 -33.71
N ILE A 121 19.71 -14.53 -32.86
CA ILE A 121 21.12 -14.87 -33.07
C ILE A 121 21.31 -16.39 -33.15
N LEU A 122 20.70 -17.16 -32.24
CA LEU A 122 20.76 -18.63 -32.26
C LEU A 122 20.17 -19.26 -33.53
N ARG A 123 19.13 -18.67 -34.13
CA ARG A 123 18.54 -19.16 -35.39
C ARG A 123 19.29 -18.72 -36.64
N GLY A 124 20.00 -17.59 -36.59
CA GLY A 124 20.74 -17.05 -37.73
C GLY A 124 22.14 -17.65 -37.97
N VAL A 125 22.59 -18.55 -37.10
CA VAL A 125 23.91 -19.24 -37.18
C VAL A 125 23.77 -20.67 -37.74
N GLY A 126 22.78 -20.92 -38.60
CA GLY A 126 22.57 -22.20 -39.30
C GLY A 126 22.75 -22.06 -40.81
#